data_AF-A0A1S3N5X8-F1
#
_entry.id   AF-A0A1S3N5X8-F1
#
_cell.length_a   1.000
_cell.length_b   1.000
_cell.length_c   1.000
_cell.angle_alpha   90.00
_cell.angle_beta   90.00
_cell.angle_gamma   90.00
#
_symmetry.space_group_name_H-M   'P 1'
#
loop_
_entity.id
_entity.type
_entity.pdbx_description
1 polymer ?
#
loop_
_entity_poly.entity_id
_entity_poly.type
_entity_poly.pdbx_seq_one_letter_code
_entity_poly.pdbx_strand_id
1 'polypeptide(L)'
;MKTTRKCRALLSVGLNLVALFFSTTAFITTYWCEGTQRVPKPNCSKQRRHNCIDNSTNETDKSKVHYSWETGDDRFLFRRFHTGIWYSCEENIHGPG
;
A
#
# COMPACT_ATOMS: atom_id res chain seq x y z
N MET A 1 -35.71 32.48 14.41
CA MET A 1 -35.93 31.44 15.44
C MET A 1 -34.97 31.69 16.60
N LYS A 2 -35.45 31.91 17.83
CA LYS A 2 -34.58 32.05 19.02
C LYS A 2 -34.12 30.65 19.45
N THR A 3 -32.86 30.31 19.24
CA THR A 3 -32.28 29.06 19.74
C THR A 3 -32.32 29.03 21.27
N THR A 4 -32.99 28.04 21.85
CA THR A 4 -33.08 27.90 23.31
C THR A 4 -31.72 27.52 23.91
N ARG A 5 -31.51 27.81 25.21
CA ARG A 5 -30.27 27.43 25.92
C ARG A 5 -29.96 25.93 25.80
N LYS A 6 -30.99 25.08 25.83
CA LYS A 6 -30.87 23.62 25.67
C LYS A 6 -30.39 23.21 24.28
N CYS A 7 -30.93 23.81 23.21
CA CYS A 7 -30.45 23.55 21.85
C CYS A 7 -28.97 23.88 21.68
N ARG A 8 -28.49 24.99 22.25
CA ARG A 8 -27.06 25.37 22.17
C ARG A 8 -26.15 24.38 22.88
N ALA A 9 -26.56 23.90 24.06
CA ALA A 9 -25.81 22.87 24.80
C ALA A 9 -25.75 21.53 24.04
N LEU A 10 -26.89 21.08 23.49
CA LEU A 10 -26.95 19.84 22.70
C LEU A 10 -26.12 19.93 21.42
N LEU A 11 -26.14 21.08 20.72
CA LEU A 11 -25.30 21.31 19.56
C LEU A 11 -23.82 21.24 19.90
N SER A 12 -23.40 21.86 21.01
CA SER A 12 -22.01 21.79 21.47
C SER A 12 -21.59 20.35 21.77
N VAL A 13 -22.42 19.59 22.49
CA VAL A 13 -22.12 18.18 22.79
C VAL A 13 -22.03 17.35 21.51
N GLY A 14 -22.98 17.53 20.59
CA GLY A 14 -22.99 16.84 19.30
C GLY A 14 -21.72 17.13 18.48
N LEU A 15 -21.31 18.39 18.39
CA LEU A 15 -20.09 18.77 17.67
C LEU A 15 -18.82 18.18 18.31
N ASN A 16 -18.75 18.12 19.64
CA ASN A 16 -17.62 17.49 20.33
C ASN A 16 -17.57 15.98 20.09
N LEU A 17 -18.71 15.29 20.07
CA LEU A 17 -18.77 13.87 19.74
C LEU A 17 -18.32 13.61 18.29
N VAL A 18 -18.76 14.45 17.35
CA VAL A 18 -18.34 14.38 15.95
C VAL A 18 -16.84 14.66 15.81
N ALA A 19 -16.32 15.67 16.51
CA ALA A 19 -14.90 15.97 16.55
C ALA A 19 -14.08 14.81 17.11
N LEU A 20 -14.55 14.16 18.17
CA LEU A 20 -13.92 12.98 18.76
C LEU A 20 -13.92 11.81 17.77
N PHE A 21 -15.03 11.56 17.08
CA PHE A 21 -15.15 10.48 16.09
C PHE A 21 -14.19 10.67 14.91
N PHE A 22 -14.07 11.90 14.39
CA PHE A 22 -13.12 12.18 13.31
C PHE A 22 -11.67 12.07 13.80
N SER A 23 -11.39 12.50 15.03
CA SER A 23 -10.06 12.38 15.62
C SER A 23 -9.66 10.91 15.77
N THR A 24 -10.52 10.06 16.33
CA THR A 24 -10.23 8.62 16.48
C THR A 24 -10.09 7.92 15.13
N THR A 25 -10.93 8.27 14.15
CA THR A 25 -10.84 7.74 12.79
C THR A 25 -9.53 8.15 12.12
N ALA A 26 -9.08 9.40 12.29
CA ALA A 26 -7.79 9.86 11.82
C ALA A 26 -6.64 9.09 12.48
N PHE A 27 -6.70 8.78 13.78
CA PHE A 27 -5.64 7.99 14.43
C PHE A 27 -5.55 6.54 13.93
N ILE A 28 -6.68 5.95 13.55
CA ILE A 28 -6.75 4.52 13.16
C ILE A 28 -6.54 4.34 11.66
N THR A 29 -6.83 5.35 10.83
CA THR A 29 -6.72 5.22 9.38
C THR A 29 -5.31 4.84 8.95
N THR A 30 -5.25 4.01 7.90
CA THR A 30 -4.01 3.56 7.26
C THR A 30 -3.65 4.41 6.04
N TYR A 31 -4.32 5.54 5.84
CA TYR A 31 -4.21 6.43 4.68
C TYR A 31 -3.70 7.83 5.05
N TRP A 32 -2.72 7.91 5.96
CA TRP A 32 -2.05 9.18 6.23
C TRP A 32 -1.22 9.66 5.05
N CYS A 33 -0.53 8.71 4.41
CA CYS A 33 0.20 8.93 3.18
C CYS A 33 -0.06 7.74 2.25
N GLU A 34 -0.34 8.03 0.98
CA GLU A 34 -0.42 7.03 -0.09
C GLU A 34 0.66 7.35 -1.12
N GLY A 35 1.28 6.32 -1.67
CA GLY A 35 2.31 6.50 -2.67
C GLY A 35 2.67 5.23 -3.40
N THR A 36 3.62 5.37 -4.32
CA THR A 36 4.22 4.28 -5.07
C THR A 36 5.70 4.24 -4.82
N GLN A 37 6.23 3.08 -4.45
CA GLN A 37 7.66 2.85 -4.28
C GLN A 37 8.21 2.09 -5.48
N ARG A 38 9.35 2.53 -6.01
CA ARG A 38 10.14 1.72 -6.97
C ARG A 38 10.79 0.57 -6.22
N VAL A 39 10.41 -0.66 -6.55
CA VAL A 39 10.92 -1.89 -5.93
C VAL A 39 11.43 -2.82 -7.04
N PRO A 40 12.53 -3.56 -6.84
CA PRO A 40 12.97 -4.54 -7.83
C PRO A 40 11.87 -5.56 -8.12
N LYS A 41 11.74 -5.96 -9.39
CA LYS A 41 10.81 -7.02 -9.78
C LYS A 41 11.18 -8.35 -9.07
N PRO A 42 10.19 -9.09 -8.53
CA PRO A 42 10.43 -10.39 -7.94
C PRO A 42 10.71 -11.44 -9.03
N ASN A 43 11.32 -12.56 -8.64
CA ASN A 43 11.54 -13.68 -9.55
C ASN A 43 10.21 -14.34 -9.92
N CYS A 44 10.09 -14.82 -11.15
CA CYS A 44 8.89 -15.54 -11.58
C CYS A 44 8.72 -16.83 -10.77
N SER A 45 7.50 -17.06 -10.32
CA SER A 45 7.12 -18.27 -9.57
C SER A 45 6.02 -18.99 -10.34
N LYS A 46 5.71 -20.24 -9.96
CA LYS A 46 4.59 -20.99 -10.58
C LYS A 46 3.26 -20.23 -10.52
N GLN A 47 3.13 -19.26 -9.61
CA GLN A 47 1.93 -18.51 -9.30
C GLN A 47 1.87 -17.14 -9.99
N ARG A 48 3.00 -16.59 -10.48
CA ARG A 48 3.06 -15.29 -11.16
C ARG A 48 3.96 -15.36 -12.40
N ARG A 49 3.34 -15.16 -13.57
CA ARG A 49 4.00 -15.17 -14.90
C ARG A 49 4.11 -13.78 -15.55
N HIS A 50 3.60 -12.72 -14.91
CA HIS A 50 3.61 -11.35 -15.42
C HIS A 50 4.33 -10.40 -14.44
N ASN A 51 5.08 -9.43 -14.96
CA ASN A 51 5.88 -8.44 -14.20
C ASN A 51 6.86 -9.09 -13.21
N CYS A 52 7.56 -10.14 -13.65
CA CYS A 52 8.54 -10.87 -12.86
C CYS A 52 9.79 -11.14 -13.70
N ILE A 53 10.92 -11.38 -13.04
CA ILE A 53 12.18 -11.73 -13.71
C ILE A 53 12.28 -13.25 -13.79
N ASP A 54 12.31 -13.77 -15.02
CA ASP A 54 12.52 -15.19 -15.29
C ASP A 54 14.00 -15.56 -15.09
N ASN A 55 14.43 -15.73 -13.84
CA ASN A 55 15.66 -16.46 -13.56
C ASN A 55 15.38 -17.96 -13.63
N SER A 56 15.14 -18.46 -14.84
CA SER A 56 14.92 -19.88 -15.12
C SER A 56 16.22 -20.67 -14.94
N THR A 57 16.70 -20.75 -13.71
CA THR A 57 17.66 -21.77 -13.29
C THR A 57 16.88 -23.07 -13.14
N ASN A 58 16.88 -23.88 -14.19
CA ASN A 58 16.95 -25.32 -13.92
C ASN A 58 18.28 -25.49 -13.17
N GLU A 59 18.23 -25.75 -11.85
CA GLU A 59 19.41 -25.89 -10.98
C GLU A 59 20.43 -26.95 -11.46
N THR A 60 20.09 -27.69 -12.52
CA THR A 60 20.91 -28.71 -13.16
C THR A 60 22.03 -28.19 -14.05
N ASP A 61 22.08 -26.91 -14.45
CA ASP A 61 23.17 -26.43 -15.32
C ASP A 61 23.68 -25.02 -14.98
N LYS A 62 24.76 -24.97 -14.19
CA LYS A 62 25.48 -23.72 -13.83
C LYS A 62 26.29 -23.14 -14.98
N SER A 63 26.38 -23.80 -16.14
CA SER A 63 27.19 -23.36 -17.28
C SER A 63 26.46 -22.36 -18.21
N LYS A 64 25.16 -22.15 -18.01
CA LYS A 64 24.35 -21.30 -18.87
C LYS A 64 24.29 -19.86 -18.34
N VAL A 65 25.06 -18.97 -18.97
CA VAL A 65 25.03 -17.52 -18.69
C VAL A 65 23.69 -16.95 -19.18
N HIS A 66 22.94 -16.31 -18.29
CA HIS A 66 21.67 -15.65 -18.61
C HIS A 66 21.91 -14.21 -19.07
N TYR A 67 21.43 -13.88 -20.27
CA TYR A 67 21.42 -12.51 -20.78
C TYR A 67 20.04 -11.90 -20.54
N SER A 68 19.92 -11.08 -19.50
CA SER A 68 18.75 -10.22 -19.27
C SER A 68 18.86 -8.99 -20.16
N TRP A 69 17.89 -8.78 -21.07
CA TRP A 69 17.78 -7.54 -21.85
C TRP A 69 17.05 -6.42 -21.09
N GLU A 70 16.51 -6.68 -19.89
CA GLU A 70 15.92 -5.63 -19.05
C GLU A 70 17.00 -4.64 -18.60
N THR A 71 16.91 -3.40 -19.08
CA THR A 71 17.94 -2.38 -18.89
C THR A 71 17.39 -1.26 -18.02
N GLY A 72 18.19 -0.79 -17.06
CA GLY A 72 17.85 0.39 -16.26
C GLY A 72 16.55 0.24 -15.45
N ASP A 73 15.56 1.06 -15.79
CA ASP A 73 14.26 1.20 -15.10
C ASP A 73 13.32 0.02 -15.32
N ASP A 74 13.52 -0.80 -16.36
CA ASP A 74 12.69 -1.97 -16.63
C ASP A 74 12.81 -3.02 -15.51
N ARG A 75 13.88 -3.00 -14.72
CA ARG A 75 14.10 -3.95 -13.62
C ARG A 75 13.26 -3.64 -12.37
N PHE A 76 12.57 -2.51 -12.36
CA PHE A 76 11.78 -2.05 -11.23
C PHE A 76 10.29 -2.06 -11.57
N LEU A 77 9.48 -2.27 -10.55
CA LEU A 77 8.04 -2.08 -10.58
C LEU A 77 7.65 -1.03 -9.56
N PHE A 78 6.52 -0.37 -9.80
CA PHE A 78 5.93 0.56 -8.84
C PHE A 78 4.95 -0.22 -7.96
N ARG A 79 5.31 -0.38 -6.69
CA ARG A 79 4.47 -1.00 -5.68
C ARG A 79 3.67 0.08 -4.95
N ARG A 80 2.33 0.00 -4.99
CA ARG A 80 1.49 0.91 -4.20
C ARG A 80 1.59 0.57 -2.71
N PHE A 81 1.57 1.59 -1.88
CA PHE A 81 1.49 1.45 -0.44
C PHE A 81 0.66 2.57 0.17
N HIS A 82 0.03 2.27 1.30
CA HIS A 82 -0.61 3.26 2.15
C HIS A 82 -0.10 3.10 3.58
N THR A 83 0.27 4.21 4.20
CA THR A 83 0.81 4.23 5.57
C THR A 83 -0.16 4.95 6.49
N GLY A 84 -0.50 4.32 7.60
CA GLY A 84 -1.06 4.98 8.76
C GLY A 84 0.01 5.27 9.81
N ILE A 85 -0.41 5.81 10.95
CA ILE A 85 0.46 6.01 12.11
C ILE A 85 1.00 4.67 12.64
N TRP A 86 0.14 3.65 12.71
CA TRP A 86 0.45 2.39 13.40
C TRP A 86 0.83 1.26 12.44
N TYR A 87 0.18 1.23 11.28
CA TYR A 87 0.33 0.14 10.32
C TYR A 87 0.46 0.73 8.93
N SER A 88 1.37 0.14 8.15
CA SER A 88 1.46 0.35 6.71
C SER A 88 1.01 -0.90 5.99
N CYS A 89 0.27 -0.74 4.91
CA CYS A 89 -0.06 -1.83 4.00
C CYS A 89 0.58 -1.57 2.64
N GLU A 90 1.04 -2.64 2.02
CA GLU A 90 1.71 -2.64 0.73
C GLU A 90 1.02 -3.61 -0.21
N GLU A 91 0.98 -3.27 -1.49
CA GLU A 91 0.47 -4.13 -2.53
C GLU A 91 1.31 -5.41 -2.62
N ASN A 92 0.64 -6.57 -2.63
CA ASN A 92 1.33 -7.85 -2.62
C ASN A 92 1.89 -8.17 -4.02
N ILE A 93 3.19 -7.94 -4.18
CA ILE A 93 3.91 -8.23 -5.43
C ILE A 93 4.29 -9.72 -5.60
N HIS A 94 4.05 -10.57 -4.61
CA HIS A 94 4.37 -12.01 -4.67
C HIS A 94 3.13 -12.91 -4.80
N GLY A 95 1.92 -12.36 -4.69
CA GLY A 95 0.67 -13.11 -4.79
C GLY A 95 0.29 -13.51 -6.23
N PRO A 96 -0.66 -14.44 -6.40
CA PRO A 96 -1.34 -14.64 -7.67
C PRO A 96 -2.10 -13.34 -7.96
N GLY A 97 -1.67 -12.59 -8.97
CA GLY A 97 -2.44 -11.45 -9.47
C GLY A 97 -3.80 -11.88 -9.97
#